data_AF-A0AAU6APH7-F1
#
_entry.id   AF-A0AAU6APH7-F1
#
_cell.length_a   1.000
_cell.length_b   1.000
_cell.length_c   1.000
_cell.angle_alpha   90.00
_cell.angle_beta   90.00
_cell.angle_gamma   90.00
#
_symmetry.space_group_name_H-M   'P 1'
#
loop_
_entity.id
_entity.type
_entity.pdbx_description
1 polymer ?
#
loop_
_entity_poly.entity_id
_entity_poly.type
_entity_poly.pdbx_seq_one_letter_code
_entity_poly.pdbx_strand_id
1 'polypeptide(L)'
;MAAATSPIKVDVATDELVSHAAHFLSRSKKDIVDAAVREYVDAHRDEINAGIKTALGQLNGSDTAAISLMTGFDADELDNLGGLPK
;
A
#
# COMPACT_ATOMS: atom_id res chain seq x y z
N MET A 1 14.40 -14.80 -18.14
CA MET A 1 13.02 -14.71 -18.65
C MET A 1 12.63 -13.24 -18.67
N ALA A 2 12.14 -12.69 -19.78
CA ALA A 2 11.67 -11.31 -19.81
C ALA A 2 10.45 -11.19 -18.89
N ALA A 3 10.49 -10.27 -17.93
CA ALA A 3 9.36 -10.01 -17.05
C ALA A 3 8.14 -9.60 -17.89
N ALA A 4 6.98 -10.18 -17.61
CA ALA A 4 5.74 -9.85 -18.30
C ALA A 4 5.43 -8.36 -18.11
N THR A 5 5.25 -7.63 -19.21
CA THR A 5 4.85 -6.21 -19.20
C THR A 5 3.37 -6.11 -19.50
N SER A 6 2.60 -5.52 -18.58
CA SER A 6 1.18 -5.22 -18.79
C SER A 6 1.00 -3.76 -19.18
N PRO A 7 0.19 -3.44 -20.21
CA PRO A 7 -0.10 -2.06 -20.58
C PRO A 7 -0.86 -1.31 -19.46
N ILE A 8 -0.47 -0.07 -19.19
CA ILE A 8 -1.19 0.85 -18.29
C ILE A 8 -1.85 1.92 -19.15
N LYS A 9 -3.16 2.10 -19.02
CA LYS A 9 -3.88 3.20 -19.68
C LYS A 9 -3.73 4.47 -18.85
N VAL A 10 -3.32 5.54 -19.51
CA VAL A 10 -3.23 6.89 -18.95
C VAL A 10 -3.94 7.87 -19.86
N ASP A 11 -4.27 9.06 -19.34
CA ASP A 11 -4.78 10.15 -20.16
C ASP A 11 -3.66 10.74 -21.06
N VAL A 12 -4.08 11.56 -22.03
CA VAL A 12 -3.16 12.15 -23.03
C VAL A 12 -2.15 13.09 -22.38
N ALA A 13 -2.56 13.89 -21.40
CA ALA A 13 -1.65 14.85 -20.76
C ALA A 13 -0.56 14.12 -19.97
N THR A 14 -0.91 13.03 -19.29
CA THR A 14 0.06 12.17 -18.60
C THR A 14 1.03 11.50 -19.58
N ASP A 15 0.58 11.00 -20.74
CA ASP A 15 1.50 10.44 -21.75
C ASP A 15 2.46 11.50 -22.32
N GLU A 16 2.00 12.73 -22.54
CA GLU A 16 2.84 13.85 -22.98
C GLU A 16 3.91 14.18 -21.93
N LEU A 17 3.54 14.27 -20.65
CA LEU A 17 4.47 14.49 -19.55
C LEU A 17 5.54 13.39 -19.47
N VAL A 18 5.13 12.13 -19.56
CA VAL A 18 6.05 10.98 -19.57
C VAL A 18 6.94 11.00 -20.82
N SER A 19 6.41 11.42 -21.97
CA SER A 19 7.19 11.57 -23.22
C SER A 19 8.28 12.61 -23.09
N HIS A 20 7.97 13.79 -22.55
CA HIS A 20 8.95 14.85 -22.34
C HIS A 20 10.02 14.42 -21.35
N ALA A 21 9.62 13.83 -20.21
CA ALA A 21 10.57 13.34 -19.21
C ALA A 21 11.50 12.26 -19.79
N ALA A 22 10.95 11.28 -20.51
CA ALA A 22 11.72 10.24 -21.18
C ALA A 22 12.74 10.82 -22.17
N HIS A 23 12.32 11.81 -22.97
CA HIS A 23 13.18 12.49 -23.92
C HIS A 23 14.33 13.22 -23.23
N PHE A 24 14.04 14.12 -22.30
CA PHE A 24 15.07 14.96 -21.66
C PHE A 24 16.00 14.17 -20.74
N LEU A 25 15.52 13.08 -20.13
CA LEU A 25 16.31 12.24 -19.24
C LEU A 25 17.01 11.09 -19.97
N SER A 26 16.81 10.96 -21.29
CA SER A 26 17.36 9.84 -22.09
C SER A 26 17.02 8.46 -21.51
N ARG A 27 15.80 8.30 -21.00
CA ARG A 27 15.28 7.06 -20.39
C ARG A 27 14.05 6.58 -21.13
N SER A 28 13.71 5.30 -21.00
CA SER A 28 12.47 4.81 -21.58
C SER A 28 11.26 5.34 -20.80
N LYS A 29 10.12 5.52 -21.47
CA LYS A 29 8.84 5.86 -20.79
C LYS A 29 8.53 4.90 -19.65
N LYS A 30 8.81 3.60 -19.85
CA LYS A 30 8.66 2.56 -18.82
C LYS A 30 9.49 2.91 -17.59
N ASP A 31 10.77 3.23 -17.74
CA ASP A 31 11.65 3.49 -16.61
C ASP A 31 11.24 4.74 -15.82
N ILE A 32 10.67 5.74 -16.49
CA ILE A 32 10.11 6.94 -15.86
C ILE A 32 8.88 6.55 -15.02
N VAL A 33 7.93 5.82 -15.59
CA VAL A 33 6.72 5.38 -14.88
C VAL A 33 7.09 4.47 -13.70
N ASP A 34 7.99 3.52 -13.92
CA ASP A 34 8.50 2.60 -12.90
C ASP A 34 9.15 3.34 -11.71
N ALA A 35 9.90 4.42 -11.97
CA ALA A 35 10.50 5.23 -10.92
C ALA A 35 9.44 6.09 -10.20
N ALA A 36 8.60 6.79 -10.96
CA ALA A 36 7.57 7.68 -10.44
C ALA A 36 6.57 6.94 -9.54
N VAL A 37 6.15 5.73 -9.92
CA VAL A 37 5.23 4.92 -9.10
C VAL A 37 5.88 4.50 -7.78
N ARG A 38 7.15 4.09 -7.80
CA ARG A 38 7.86 3.72 -6.56
C ARG A 38 8.02 4.92 -5.64
N GLU A 39 8.43 6.07 -6.18
CA GLU A 39 8.57 7.31 -5.42
C GLU A 39 7.23 7.77 -4.84
N TYR A 40 6.15 7.71 -5.62
CA TYR A 40 4.81 8.06 -5.15
C TYR A 40 4.36 7.16 -3.99
N VAL A 41 4.54 5.84 -4.12
CA VAL A 41 4.18 4.89 -3.05
C VAL A 41 5.02 5.10 -1.79
N ASP A 42 6.32 5.34 -1.94
CA ASP A 42 7.20 5.58 -0.80
C ASP A 42 6.87 6.88 -0.09
N ALA A 43 6.56 7.95 -0.83
CA ALA A 43 6.16 9.25 -0.28
C ALA A 43 4.81 9.19 0.48
N HIS A 44 3.90 8.29 0.08
CA HIS A 44 2.58 8.13 0.70
C HIS A 44 2.48 6.88 1.57
N ARG A 45 3.62 6.29 1.96
CA ARG A 45 3.65 5.01 2.68
C ARG A 45 2.87 5.07 4.00
N ASP A 46 2.93 6.19 4.71
CA ASP A 46 2.22 6.36 5.98
C ASP A 46 0.70 6.44 5.80
N GLU A 47 0.23 7.13 4.76
CA GLU A 47 -1.19 7.21 4.41
C GLU A 47 -1.74 5.86 3.97
N ILE A 48 -0.97 5.15 3.14
CA ILE A 48 -1.32 3.79 2.70
C ILE A 48 -1.40 2.86 3.91
N ASN A 49 -0.42 2.90 4.82
CA ASN A 49 -0.43 2.10 6.04
C ASN A 49 -1.59 2.46 6.98
N ALA A 50 -1.95 3.73 7.09
CA ALA A 50 -3.12 4.17 7.85
C ALA A 50 -4.42 3.64 7.23
N GLY A 51 -4.55 3.70 5.91
CA GLY A 51 -5.68 3.12 5.18
C GLY A 51 -5.78 1.61 5.36
N ILE A 52 -4.66 0.88 5.27
CA ILE A 52 -4.60 -0.57 5.50
C ILE A 52 -5.02 -0.91 6.93
N LYS A 53 -4.49 -0.21 7.93
CA LYS A 53 -4.88 -0.41 9.34
C LYS A 53 -6.35 -0.16 9.57
N THR A 54 -6.91 0.86 8.92
CA THR A 54 -8.34 1.19 9.02
C THR A 54 -9.19 0.10 8.37
N ALA A 55 -8.81 -0.36 7.18
CA ALA A 55 -9.50 -1.44 6.47
C ALA A 55 -9.41 -2.77 7.24
N LEU A 56 -8.25 -3.09 7.82
CA LEU A 56 -8.08 -4.26 8.69
C LEU A 56 -8.86 -4.13 10.00
N GLY A 57 -8.92 -2.95 10.61
CA GLY A 57 -9.75 -2.70 11.80
C GLY A 57 -11.24 -2.89 11.52
N GLN A 58 -11.71 -2.47 10.34
CA GLN A 58 -13.08 -2.69 9.89
C GLN A 58 -13.36 -4.17 9.59
N LEU A 59 -12.39 -4.91 9.02
CA LEU A 59 -12.52 -6.33 8.72
C LEU A 59 -12.42 -7.21 9.96
N ASN A 60 -11.59 -6.85 10.93
CA ASN A 60 -11.40 -7.57 12.19
C ASN A 60 -12.49 -7.29 13.23
N GLY A 61 -13.33 -6.27 13.02
CA GLY A 61 -14.58 -6.05 13.75
C GLY A 61 -14.48 -5.83 15.27
N SER A 62 -13.29 -5.88 15.87
CA SER A 62 -13.10 -5.81 17.32
C SER A 62 -11.60 -5.71 17.66
N ASP A 63 -11.24 -4.83 18.60
CA ASP A 63 -9.88 -4.68 19.14
C ASP A 63 -9.30 -6.00 19.65
N THR A 64 -10.16 -6.92 20.07
CA THR A 64 -9.81 -8.28 20.52
C THR A 64 -9.08 -9.08 19.43
N ALA A 65 -9.53 -9.01 18.18
CA ALA A 65 -8.91 -9.76 17.07
C ALA A 65 -7.53 -9.19 16.67
N ALA A 66 -7.34 -7.87 16.80
CA ALA A 66 -6.05 -7.24 16.56
C ALA A 66 -5.04 -7.58 17.68
N ILE A 67 -5.49 -7.61 18.93
CA ILE A 67 -4.65 -7.94 20.09
C ILE A 67 -4.33 -9.43 20.14
N SER A 68 -5.27 -10.31 19.78
CA SER A 68 -5.02 -11.74 19.61
C SER A 68 -3.94 -12.02 18.57
N LEU A 69 -3.94 -11.31 17.44
CA LEU A 69 -2.90 -11.47 16.41
C LEU A 69 -1.52 -10.99 16.88
N MET A 70 -1.46 -9.93 17.70
CA MET A 70 -0.20 -9.36 18.20
C MET A 70 0.38 -10.13 19.39
N THR A 71 -0.47 -10.76 20.21
CA THR A 71 -0.08 -11.44 21.45
C THR A 71 -0.06 -12.96 21.33
N GLY A 72 -0.74 -13.51 20.31
CA GLY A 72 -0.92 -14.94 20.11
C GLY A 72 -1.96 -15.57 21.03
N PHE A 73 -2.69 -14.76 21.80
CA PHE A 73 -3.73 -15.22 22.73
C PHE A 73 -5.10 -15.20 22.07
N ASP A 74 -5.88 -16.26 22.24
CA ASP A 74 -7.26 -16.30 21.74
C ASP A 74 -8.17 -15.39 22.60
N ALA A 75 -9.35 -15.03 22.07
CA ALA A 75 -10.25 -14.06 22.71
C ALA A 75 -10.64 -14.47 24.15
N ASP A 76 -10.77 -15.77 24.42
CA ASP A 76 -11.07 -16.31 25.75
C ASP A 76 -9.88 -16.18 26.72
N GLU A 77 -8.63 -16.24 26.22
CA GLU A 77 -7.43 -16.05 27.06
C GLU A 77 -7.25 -14.59 27.44
N LEU A 78 -7.60 -13.67 26.54
CA LEU A 78 -7.60 -12.22 26.82
C LEU A 78 -8.65 -11.83 27.86
N ASP A 79 -9.83 -12.44 27.84
CA ASP A 79 -10.89 -12.19 28.83
C ASP A 79 -10.49 -12.71 30.23
N ASN A 80 -9.81 -13.86 30.28
CA ASN A 80 -9.24 -14.41 31.52
C ASN A 80 -8.10 -13.56 32.11
N LEU A 81 -7.41 -12.76 31.29
CA LEU A 81 -6.34 -11.84 31.72
C LEU A 81 -6.86 -10.45 32.13
N GLY A 82 -8.17 -10.27 32.21
CA GLY A 82 -8.81 -9.01 32.64
C GLY A 82 -9.48 -8.22 31.52
N GLY A 83 -9.50 -8.74 30.30
CA GLY A 83 -10.17 -8.14 29.15
C GLY A 83 -9.52 -6.84 28.67
N LEU A 84 -10.13 -6.20 27.67
CA LEU A 84 -9.67 -4.91 27.16
C LEU A 84 -10.28 -3.75 27.96
N PRO A 85 -9.50 -2.67 28.23
CA PRO A 85 -10.05 -1.48 28.87
C PRO A 85 -11.14 -0.85 28.00
N LYS A 86 -12.26 -0.47 28.63
CA LYS A 86 -13.37 0.24 27.98
C LYS A 86 -13.02 1.70 27.66
#